data_AF-A0A966SJ31-F1
#
_entry.id   AF-A0A966SJ31-F1
#
_cell.length_a   1.000
_cell.length_b   1.000
_cell.length_c   1.000
_cell.angle_alpha   90.00
_cell.angle_beta   90.00
_cell.angle_gamma   90.00
#
_symmetry.space_group_name_H-M   'P 1'
#
loop_
_entity.id
_entity.type
_entity.pdbx_description
1 polymer ?
#
loop_
_entity_poly.entity_id
_entity_poly.type
_entity_poly.pdbx_seq_one_letter_code
_entity_poly.pdbx_strand_id
1 'polypeptide(L)'
;MVDGKESKQAVTLRPKLQPFVNRVGLLESKIEEKEISIDESGSRVEIESLKVEVAKLQADKLKAENELNSVEIRLLEVHEHRPLFLRSLREARRRLLIISPWIRDYVLNPGRLDSIKKTVERGVDVFIGYGIGEDNKPGRDKGLNAIKYLEHLATKHTNLHFHEFGDTHVKILLMDDTYAVMGSFNWLSFEGSSNRDFREELSWRINKKEEIEELFQRFFRKFPE
;
A
#
# COMPACT_ATOMS: atom_id res chain seq x y z
N MET A 1 6.52 -6.80 -30.15
CA MET A 1 6.11 -5.42 -30.47
C MET A 1 4.79 -5.18 -29.77
N VAL A 2 4.82 -4.63 -28.56
CA VAL A 2 3.61 -4.32 -27.79
C VAL A 2 3.01 -3.03 -28.35
N ASP A 3 1.70 -3.06 -28.57
CA ASP A 3 0.93 -2.22 -29.45
C ASP A 3 0.95 -0.73 -29.05
N GLY A 4 1.27 0.16 -30.00
CA GLY A 4 1.41 1.62 -29.77
C GLY A 4 0.09 2.37 -29.46
N LYS A 5 -1.01 1.66 -29.24
CA LYS A 5 -2.32 2.21 -28.86
C LYS A 5 -2.49 2.34 -27.34
N GLU A 6 -2.00 1.38 -26.55
CA GLU A 6 -2.10 1.43 -25.08
C GLU A 6 -1.24 2.55 -24.48
N SER A 7 -0.04 2.76 -25.04
CA SER A 7 0.87 3.84 -24.62
C SER A 7 0.31 5.24 -24.87
N LYS A 8 -0.44 5.45 -25.96
CA LYS A 8 -1.10 6.73 -26.26
C LYS A 8 -2.31 7.00 -25.36
N GLN A 9 -3.07 5.97 -24.99
CA GLN A 9 -4.18 6.10 -24.03
C GLN A 9 -3.69 6.42 -22.61
N ALA A 10 -2.64 5.74 -22.13
CA ALA A 10 -2.11 5.96 -20.80
C ALA A 10 -1.54 7.39 -20.62
N VAL A 11 -0.89 7.94 -21.64
CA VAL A 11 -0.36 9.32 -21.63
C VAL A 11 -1.48 10.38 -21.67
N THR A 12 -2.60 10.10 -22.35
CA THR A 12 -3.74 11.04 -22.42
C THR A 12 -4.67 10.99 -21.21
N LEU A 13 -4.68 9.88 -20.46
CA LEU A 13 -5.46 9.73 -19.22
C LEU A 13 -4.79 10.42 -18.02
N ARG A 14 -3.46 10.51 -17.98
CA ARG A 14 -2.71 11.07 -16.83
C ARG A 14 -3.18 12.49 -16.41
N PRO A 15 -3.30 13.50 -17.29
CA PRO A 15 -3.78 14.82 -16.89
C PRO A 15 -5.25 14.83 -16.46
N LYS A 16 -6.06 13.90 -17.01
CA LYS A 16 -7.50 13.80 -16.72
C LYS A 16 -7.76 13.19 -15.34
N LEU A 17 -6.88 12.34 -14.85
CA LEU A 17 -7.03 11.64 -13.56
C LEU A 17 -6.43 12.41 -12.37
N GLN A 18 -5.44 13.28 -12.62
CA GLN A 18 -4.79 14.06 -11.55
C GLN A 18 -5.77 14.86 -10.67
N PRO A 19 -6.83 15.51 -11.21
CA PRO A 19 -7.81 16.21 -10.38
C PRO A 19 -8.53 15.27 -9.40
N PHE A 20 -8.82 14.03 -9.82
CA PHE A 20 -9.50 13.04 -8.99
C PHE A 20 -8.56 12.50 -7.90
N VAL A 21 -7.31 12.22 -8.24
CA VAL A 21 -6.26 11.84 -7.28
C VAL A 21 -6.09 12.92 -6.21
N ASN A 22 -5.94 14.18 -6.63
CA ASN A 22 -5.80 15.31 -5.72
C ASN A 22 -7.05 15.48 -4.84
N ARG A 23 -8.24 15.24 -5.40
CA ARG A 23 -9.49 15.29 -4.65
C ARG A 23 -9.55 14.21 -3.56
N VAL A 24 -9.16 12.97 -3.88
CA VAL A 24 -9.11 11.89 -2.87
C VAL A 24 -8.12 12.25 -1.77
N GLY A 25 -6.89 12.67 -2.11
CA GLY A 25 -5.89 13.07 -1.12
C GLY A 25 -6.34 14.24 -0.23
N LEU A 26 -7.02 15.24 -0.80
CA LEU A 26 -7.59 16.35 -0.03
C LEU A 26 -8.70 15.89 0.93
N LEU A 27 -9.56 14.98 0.48
CA LEU A 27 -10.62 14.43 1.34
C LEU A 27 -10.03 13.58 2.47
N GLU A 28 -8.94 12.85 2.22
CA GLU A 28 -8.21 12.11 3.25
C GLU A 28 -7.63 13.03 4.34
N SER A 29 -6.91 14.09 3.96
CA SER A 29 -6.37 15.06 4.91
C SER A 29 -7.47 15.68 5.78
N LYS A 30 -8.59 16.06 5.16
CA LYS A 30 -9.73 16.65 5.88
C LYS A 30 -10.38 15.67 6.86
N ILE A 31 -10.47 14.39 6.51
CA ILE A 31 -10.99 13.36 7.41
C ILE A 31 -10.04 13.21 8.60
N GLU A 32 -8.74 13.08 8.36
CA GLU A 32 -7.74 12.91 9.41
C GLU A 32 -7.73 14.11 10.39
N GLU A 33 -7.73 15.35 9.87
CA GLU A 33 -7.83 16.58 10.69
C GLU A 33 -9.08 16.59 11.59
N LYS A 34 -10.21 16.13 11.05
CA LYS A 34 -11.49 16.10 11.79
C LYS A 34 -11.54 14.97 12.80
N GLU A 35 -10.93 13.82 12.51
CA GLU A 35 -10.78 12.71 13.45
C GLU A 35 -9.89 13.11 14.64
N ILE A 36 -8.78 13.81 14.39
CA ILE A 36 -7.95 14.39 15.46
C ILE A 36 -8.76 15.37 16.32
N SER A 37 -9.54 16.24 15.68
CA SER A 37 -10.40 17.20 16.40
C SER A 37 -11.46 16.53 17.27
N ILE A 38 -11.97 15.35 16.86
CA ILE A 38 -12.90 14.54 17.65
C ILE A 38 -12.21 14.01 18.91
N ASP A 39 -10.99 13.50 18.77
CA ASP A 39 -10.22 12.93 19.88
C ASP A 39 -9.80 14.00 20.90
N GLU A 40 -9.61 15.25 20.46
CA GLU A 40 -9.25 16.39 21.32
C GLU A 40 -10.48 17.09 21.95
N SER A 41 -11.68 16.94 21.38
CA SER A 41 -12.87 17.63 21.88
C SER A 41 -13.42 17.01 23.17
N GLY A 42 -13.71 17.85 24.15
CA GLY A 42 -14.40 17.46 25.40
C GLY A 42 -15.92 17.59 25.33
N SER A 43 -16.48 18.12 24.24
CA SER A 43 -17.90 18.45 24.12
C SER A 43 -18.66 17.41 23.31
N ARG A 44 -19.65 16.74 23.92
CA ARG A 44 -20.47 15.72 23.23
C ARG A 44 -21.20 16.26 22.00
N VAL A 45 -21.71 17.49 22.07
CA VAL A 45 -22.44 18.12 20.95
C VAL A 45 -21.50 18.42 19.78
N GLU A 46 -20.28 18.87 20.09
CA GLU A 46 -19.26 19.13 19.08
C GLU A 46 -18.78 17.82 18.44
N ILE A 47 -18.54 16.78 19.24
CA ILE A 47 -18.20 15.43 18.76
C ILE A 47 -19.27 14.90 17.80
N GLU A 48 -20.56 15.03 18.14
CA GLU A 48 -21.65 14.57 17.27
C GLU A 48 -21.67 15.34 15.95
N SER A 49 -21.50 16.66 15.98
CA SER A 49 -21.42 17.48 14.77
C SER A 49 -20.23 17.08 13.88
N LEU A 50 -19.05 16.91 14.48
CA LEU A 50 -17.84 16.49 13.76
C LEU A 50 -18.00 15.09 13.16
N LYS A 51 -18.64 14.15 13.85
CA LYS A 51 -18.93 12.81 13.31
C LYS A 51 -19.83 12.86 12.08
N VAL A 52 -20.83 13.74 12.05
CA VAL A 52 -21.69 13.94 10.87
C VAL A 52 -20.88 14.49 9.70
N GLU A 53 -20.00 15.46 9.95
CA GLU A 53 -19.09 15.99 8.92
C GLU A 53 -18.14 14.93 8.37
N VAL A 54 -17.52 14.14 9.25
CA VAL A 54 -16.63 13.03 8.87
C VAL A 54 -17.38 12.01 8.01
N ALA A 55 -18.59 11.61 8.41
CA ALA A 55 -19.39 10.67 7.63
C ALA A 55 -19.69 11.20 6.21
N LYS A 56 -19.98 12.50 6.09
CA LYS A 56 -20.17 13.15 4.78
C LYS A 56 -18.89 13.15 3.94
N LEU A 57 -17.75 13.52 4.54
CA LEU A 57 -16.45 13.51 3.86
C LEU A 57 -16.05 12.09 3.42
N GLN A 58 -16.34 11.08 4.23
CA GLN A 58 -16.13 9.67 3.89
C GLN A 58 -16.99 9.24 2.70
N ALA A 59 -18.25 9.66 2.63
CA ALA A 59 -19.12 9.39 1.49
C ALA A 59 -18.61 10.05 0.19
N ASP A 60 -18.17 11.31 0.28
CA ASP A 60 -17.58 12.03 -0.86
C ASP A 60 -16.26 11.39 -1.32
N LYS A 61 -15.43 10.94 -0.37
CA LYS A 61 -14.19 10.21 -0.63
C LYS A 61 -14.48 8.91 -1.37
N LEU A 62 -15.43 8.12 -0.87
CA LEU A 62 -15.83 6.87 -1.51
C LEU A 62 -16.30 7.08 -2.96
N LYS A 63 -17.06 8.15 -3.22
CA LYS A 63 -17.49 8.48 -4.59
C LYS A 63 -16.30 8.79 -5.50
N ALA A 64 -15.38 9.65 -5.07
CA ALA A 64 -14.19 10.00 -5.85
C ALA A 64 -13.27 8.78 -6.07
N GLU A 65 -13.21 7.87 -5.10
CA GLU A 65 -12.46 6.62 -5.23
C GLU A 65 -13.10 5.65 -6.21
N ASN A 66 -14.42 5.53 -6.23
CA ASN A 66 -15.13 4.71 -7.22
C ASN A 66 -14.88 5.23 -8.63
N GLU A 67 -14.83 6.54 -8.82
CA GLU A 67 -14.45 7.15 -10.10
C GLU A 67 -13.01 6.76 -10.49
N LEU A 68 -12.04 6.81 -9.57
CA LEU A 68 -10.67 6.35 -9.83
C LEU A 68 -10.57 4.84 -10.05
N ASN A 69 -11.32 4.03 -9.30
CA ASN A 69 -11.31 2.58 -9.38
C ASN A 69 -11.95 2.07 -10.68
N SER A 70 -12.83 2.86 -11.31
CA SER A 70 -13.37 2.56 -12.64
C SER A 70 -12.32 2.58 -13.75
N VAL A 71 -11.18 3.23 -13.51
CA VAL A 71 -10.03 3.19 -14.42
C VAL A 71 -9.29 1.89 -14.21
N GLU A 72 -9.31 1.03 -15.21
CA GLU A 72 -8.72 -0.30 -15.10
C GLU A 72 -7.21 -0.28 -14.84
N ILE A 73 -6.47 0.65 -15.49
CA ILE A 73 -5.03 0.80 -15.32
C ILE A 73 -4.69 2.29 -15.28
N ARG A 74 -3.97 2.73 -14.25
CA ARG A 74 -3.49 4.13 -14.14
C ARG A 74 -2.08 4.24 -13.59
N LEU A 75 -1.41 5.32 -13.96
CA LEU A 75 -0.14 5.69 -13.34
C LEU A 75 -0.38 6.15 -11.90
N LEU A 76 0.59 5.86 -11.04
CA LEU A 76 0.61 6.20 -9.63
C LEU A 76 1.92 6.93 -9.32
N GLU A 77 1.81 8.14 -8.79
CA GLU A 77 2.93 9.03 -8.47
C GLU A 77 3.52 8.73 -7.09
N VAL A 78 4.78 9.12 -6.84
CA VAL A 78 5.49 8.85 -5.57
C VAL A 78 4.67 9.15 -4.31
N HIS A 79 3.94 10.27 -4.28
CA HIS A 79 3.16 10.72 -3.12
C HIS A 79 1.94 9.83 -2.81
N GLU A 80 1.44 9.08 -3.78
CA GLU A 80 0.27 8.20 -3.60
C GLU A 80 0.62 6.85 -2.97
N HIS A 81 1.89 6.42 -3.04
CA HIS A 81 2.30 5.07 -2.63
C HIS A 81 2.13 4.84 -1.13
N ARG A 82 2.62 5.77 -0.30
CA ARG A 82 2.54 5.62 1.16
C ARG A 82 1.11 5.60 1.69
N PRO A 83 0.21 6.54 1.31
CA PRO A 83 -1.20 6.46 1.67
C PRO A 83 -1.82 5.13 1.25
N LEU A 84 -1.49 4.63 0.06
CA LEU A 84 -2.03 3.36 -0.44
C LEU A 84 -1.53 2.14 0.34
N PHE A 85 -0.25 2.13 0.76
CA PHE A 85 0.30 1.11 1.64
C PHE A 85 -0.43 1.06 2.99
N LEU A 86 -0.57 2.20 3.65
CA LEU A 86 -1.26 2.30 4.95
C LEU A 86 -2.74 1.91 4.83
N ARG A 87 -3.38 2.33 3.74
CA ARG A 87 -4.75 1.93 3.41
C ARG A 87 -4.87 0.42 3.26
N SER A 88 -3.95 -0.23 2.54
CA SER A 88 -3.97 -1.68 2.36
C SER A 88 -3.99 -2.43 3.69
N LEU A 89 -3.16 -2.00 4.64
CA LEU A 89 -3.10 -2.59 5.99
C LEU A 89 -4.40 -2.36 6.77
N ARG A 90 -5.12 -1.28 6.52
CA ARG A 90 -6.38 -0.99 7.23
C ARG A 90 -7.58 -1.69 6.58
N GLU A 91 -7.62 -1.74 5.26
CA GLU A 91 -8.84 -2.05 4.50
C GLU A 91 -8.86 -3.44 3.88
N ALA A 92 -7.72 -4.15 3.79
CA ALA A 92 -7.70 -5.53 3.30
C ALA A 92 -8.65 -6.42 4.11
N ARG A 93 -9.41 -7.26 3.41
CA ARG A 93 -10.43 -8.13 4.01
C ARG A 93 -10.19 -9.62 3.79
N ARG A 94 -9.51 -10.00 2.71
CA ARG A 94 -9.27 -11.41 2.33
C ARG A 94 -7.79 -11.71 2.26
N ARG A 95 -7.04 -10.98 1.44
CA ARG A 95 -5.60 -11.17 1.24
C ARG A 95 -4.85 -9.86 1.00
N LEU A 96 -3.61 -9.83 1.45
CA LEU A 96 -2.67 -8.74 1.20
C LEU A 96 -1.33 -9.34 0.78
N LEU A 97 -0.84 -8.98 -0.41
CA LEU A 97 0.49 -9.39 -0.88
C LEU A 97 1.39 -8.16 -0.97
N ILE A 98 2.55 -8.23 -0.32
CA ILE A 98 3.60 -7.22 -0.36
C ILE A 98 4.91 -7.88 -0.77
N ILE A 99 5.53 -7.39 -1.83
CA ILE A 99 6.85 -7.84 -2.27
C ILE A 99 7.77 -6.64 -2.37
N SER A 100 8.95 -6.72 -1.78
CA SER A 100 9.93 -5.64 -1.82
C SER A 100 11.36 -6.16 -1.82
N PRO A 101 12.30 -5.52 -2.54
CA PRO A 101 13.70 -5.96 -2.55
C PRO A 101 14.37 -5.96 -1.17
N TRP A 102 14.01 -5.01 -0.30
CA TRP A 102 14.64 -4.85 1.00
C TRP A 102 13.59 -4.52 2.06
N ILE A 103 13.93 -4.81 3.31
CA ILE A 103 13.21 -4.37 4.50
C ILE A 103 14.09 -3.38 5.28
N ARG A 104 13.49 -2.31 5.83
CA ARG A 104 14.18 -1.37 6.72
C ARG A 104 13.32 -1.05 7.94
N ASP A 105 13.92 -1.10 9.13
CA ASP A 105 13.28 -0.85 10.43
C ASP A 105 12.64 0.53 10.53
N TYR A 106 13.24 1.57 9.93
CA TYR A 106 12.61 2.90 9.93
C TYR A 106 11.34 2.94 9.06
N VAL A 107 11.27 2.09 8.02
CA VAL A 107 10.06 1.93 7.22
C VAL A 107 9.11 1.00 7.94
N LEU A 108 9.50 -0.19 8.36
CA LEU A 108 8.67 -1.05 9.22
C LEU A 108 8.89 -0.74 10.71
N ASN A 109 8.54 0.49 11.09
CA ASN A 109 8.60 0.94 12.47
C ASN A 109 7.54 0.23 13.34
N PRO A 110 7.58 0.35 14.68
CA PRO A 110 6.65 -0.36 15.57
C PRO A 110 5.17 -0.14 15.24
N GLY A 111 4.76 1.06 14.83
CA GLY A 111 3.37 1.34 14.46
C GLY A 111 2.92 0.64 13.17
N ARG A 112 3.80 0.51 12.18
CA ARG A 112 3.51 -0.25 10.96
C ARG A 112 3.55 -1.75 11.18
N LEU A 113 4.45 -2.24 12.03
CA LEU A 113 4.45 -3.65 12.44
C LEU A 113 3.16 -4.01 13.20
N ASP A 114 2.69 -3.13 14.10
CA ASP A 114 1.40 -3.28 14.76
C ASP A 114 0.23 -3.26 13.77
N SER A 115 0.30 -2.42 12.72
CA SER A 115 -0.70 -2.40 11.65
C SER A 115 -0.74 -3.71 10.85
N ILE A 116 0.42 -4.30 10.55
CA ILE A 116 0.52 -5.63 9.93
C ILE A 116 -0.08 -6.69 10.86
N LYS A 117 0.30 -6.70 12.13
CA LYS A 117 -0.26 -7.60 13.15
C LYS A 117 -1.79 -7.49 13.21
N LYS A 118 -2.34 -6.28 13.29
CA LYS A 118 -3.79 -6.04 13.27
C LYS A 118 -4.44 -6.53 11.97
N THR A 119 -3.75 -6.48 10.84
CA THR A 119 -4.25 -7.02 9.57
C THR A 119 -4.41 -8.53 9.65
N VAL A 120 -3.37 -9.21 10.15
CA VAL A 120 -3.36 -10.65 10.37
C VAL A 120 -4.42 -11.06 11.40
N GLU A 121 -4.55 -10.34 12.51
CA GLU A 121 -5.54 -10.61 13.57
C GLU A 121 -6.99 -10.41 13.11
N ARG A 122 -7.24 -9.64 12.05
CA ARG A 122 -8.56 -9.55 11.41
C ARG A 122 -8.90 -10.78 10.56
N GLY A 123 -8.00 -11.75 10.42
CA GLY A 123 -8.19 -12.96 9.61
C GLY A 123 -7.85 -12.77 8.13
N VAL A 124 -7.10 -11.73 7.77
CA VAL A 124 -6.61 -11.52 6.40
C VAL A 124 -5.40 -12.42 6.15
N ASP A 125 -5.33 -13.09 5.00
CA ASP A 125 -4.13 -13.82 4.57
C ASP A 125 -3.06 -12.82 4.09
N VAL A 126 -2.00 -12.66 4.86
CA VAL A 126 -0.93 -11.70 4.58
C VAL A 126 0.30 -12.42 4.06
N PHE A 127 0.74 -12.04 2.86
CA PHE A 127 1.89 -12.58 2.16
C PHE A 127 2.95 -11.50 2.03
N ILE A 128 4.12 -11.71 2.63
CA ILE A 128 5.23 -10.76 2.58
C ILE A 128 6.47 -11.49 2.07
N GLY A 129 6.85 -11.16 0.83
CA GLY A 129 8.07 -11.65 0.19
C GLY A 129 9.13 -10.56 0.13
N TYR A 130 10.39 -10.88 0.42
CA TYR A 130 11.48 -9.90 0.30
C TYR A 130 12.76 -10.48 -0.30
N GLY A 131 13.69 -9.64 -0.76
CA GLY A 131 15.08 -10.07 -0.92
C GLY A 131 15.91 -9.40 -2.02
N ILE A 132 17.18 -9.14 -1.70
CA ILE A 132 18.30 -9.18 -2.66
C ILE A 132 19.60 -9.51 -1.90
N GLY A 133 19.58 -10.57 -1.08
CA GLY A 133 20.84 -11.18 -0.59
C GLY A 133 21.62 -11.81 -1.77
N GLU A 134 22.81 -12.39 -1.65
CA GLU A 134 23.96 -12.18 -0.75
C GLU A 134 25.04 -11.45 -1.61
N ASP A 135 25.78 -10.49 -1.05
CA ASP A 135 26.83 -9.67 -1.72
C ASP A 135 26.44 -8.47 -2.61
N ASN A 136 25.69 -7.49 -2.08
CA ASN A 136 25.91 -6.09 -2.50
C ASN A 136 25.68 -5.07 -1.37
N LYS A 137 26.77 -4.74 -0.64
CA LYS A 137 26.84 -3.69 0.40
C LYS A 137 27.01 -2.32 -0.27
N PRO A 138 26.27 -1.26 0.14
CA PRO A 138 26.58 -0.59 1.39
C PRO A 138 25.38 -0.33 2.33
N GLY A 139 25.61 -0.64 3.61
CA GLY A 139 24.81 -0.21 4.76
C GLY A 139 24.14 -1.37 5.51
N ARG A 140 24.92 -2.06 6.38
CA ARG A 140 24.52 -3.09 7.36
C ARG A 140 23.01 -3.22 7.57
N ASP A 141 22.50 -4.43 7.38
CA ASP A 141 21.16 -4.91 7.75
C ASP A 141 20.41 -3.95 8.68
N LYS A 142 19.64 -3.05 8.06
CA LYS A 142 18.81 -2.06 8.78
C LYS A 142 17.39 -2.59 9.00
N GLY A 143 17.11 -3.85 8.68
CA GLY A 143 15.77 -4.46 8.75
C GLY A 143 15.65 -5.57 9.78
N LEU A 144 16.74 -5.92 10.48
CA LEU A 144 16.80 -7.06 11.38
C LEU A 144 15.68 -7.10 12.43
N ASN A 145 15.27 -5.96 12.97
CA ASN A 145 14.22 -5.94 13.99
C ASN A 145 12.85 -6.23 13.37
N ALA A 146 12.56 -5.62 12.22
CA ALA A 146 11.33 -5.87 11.48
C ALA A 146 11.26 -7.33 10.99
N ILE A 147 12.36 -7.87 10.48
CA ILE A 147 12.48 -9.27 10.03
C ILE A 147 12.19 -10.20 11.21
N LYS A 148 12.93 -10.09 12.32
CA LYS A 148 12.72 -10.92 13.51
C LYS A 148 11.28 -10.84 14.05
N TYR A 149 10.69 -9.65 14.03
CA TYR A 149 9.31 -9.46 14.44
C TYR A 149 8.34 -10.22 13.52
N LEU A 150 8.49 -10.09 12.20
CA LEU A 150 7.64 -10.74 11.22
C LEU A 150 7.81 -12.27 11.23
N GLU A 151 9.04 -12.77 11.38
CA GLU A 151 9.32 -14.20 11.58
C GLU A 151 8.58 -14.72 12.81
N HIS A 152 8.75 -14.05 13.96
CA HIS A 152 8.08 -14.45 15.20
C HIS A 152 6.56 -14.37 15.08
N LEU A 153 6.04 -13.33 14.43
CA LEU A 153 4.60 -13.20 14.19
C LEU A 153 4.07 -14.33 13.30
N ALA A 154 4.80 -14.73 12.27
CA ALA A 154 4.44 -15.83 11.38
C ALA A 154 4.40 -17.18 12.12
N THR A 155 5.24 -17.39 13.15
CA THR A 155 5.13 -18.59 14.01
C THR A 155 3.84 -18.65 14.83
N LYS A 156 3.18 -17.51 15.06
CA LYS A 156 1.98 -17.39 15.88
C LYS A 156 0.68 -17.33 15.07
N HIS A 157 0.77 -17.00 13.78
CA HIS A 157 -0.37 -16.78 12.92
C HIS A 157 -0.19 -17.51 11.60
N THR A 158 -0.98 -18.55 11.36
CA THR A 158 -0.90 -19.38 10.15
C THR A 158 -1.29 -18.63 8.88
N ASN A 159 -2.00 -17.50 9.00
CA ASN A 159 -2.39 -16.61 7.92
C ASN A 159 -1.37 -15.47 7.68
N LEU A 160 -0.16 -15.56 8.24
CA LEU A 160 0.97 -14.70 7.88
C LEU A 160 2.08 -15.55 7.24
N HIS A 161 2.28 -15.35 5.94
CA HIS A 161 3.31 -16.01 5.15
C HIS A 161 4.45 -15.01 4.94
N PHE A 162 5.55 -15.18 5.66
CA PHE A 162 6.75 -14.34 5.56
C PHE A 162 7.92 -15.16 5.02
N HIS A 163 8.48 -14.77 3.88
CA HIS A 163 9.54 -15.55 3.23
C HIS A 163 10.56 -14.70 2.47
N GLU A 164 11.83 -15.12 2.51
CA GLU A 164 12.92 -14.55 1.73
C GLU A 164 12.99 -15.21 0.35
N PHE A 165 12.91 -14.40 -0.69
CA PHE A 165 12.92 -14.81 -2.10
C PHE A 165 14.31 -14.76 -2.75
N GLY A 166 15.37 -14.48 -1.98
CA GLY A 166 16.74 -14.35 -2.48
C GLY A 166 16.91 -13.11 -3.37
N ASP A 167 17.36 -13.29 -4.61
CA ASP A 167 17.55 -12.21 -5.59
C ASP A 167 16.22 -11.73 -6.20
N THR A 168 15.48 -10.87 -5.49
CA THR A 168 14.22 -10.30 -5.97
C THR A 168 14.19 -8.77 -5.99
N HIS A 169 14.33 -8.17 -7.16
CA HIS A 169 14.08 -6.73 -7.33
C HIS A 169 12.60 -6.32 -7.44
N VAL A 170 11.66 -7.26 -7.25
CA VAL A 170 10.22 -7.06 -7.43
C VAL A 170 9.61 -6.14 -6.37
N LYS A 171 8.65 -5.31 -6.79
CA LYS A 171 7.97 -4.32 -5.94
C LYS A 171 6.47 -4.36 -6.22
N ILE A 172 5.74 -5.06 -5.36
CA ILE A 172 4.31 -5.29 -5.54
C ILE A 172 3.58 -5.00 -4.24
N LEU A 173 2.44 -4.32 -4.37
CA LEU A 173 1.42 -4.22 -3.34
C LEU A 173 0.10 -4.65 -3.96
N LEU A 174 -0.58 -5.63 -3.38
CA LEU A 174 -1.83 -6.15 -3.91
C LEU A 174 -2.81 -6.37 -2.76
N MET A 175 -4.02 -5.84 -2.91
CA MET A 175 -5.09 -5.92 -1.92
C MET A 175 -6.29 -6.63 -2.53
N ASP A 176 -6.63 -7.79 -1.98
CA ASP A 176 -7.80 -8.59 -2.34
C ASP A 176 -7.92 -8.86 -3.86
N ASP A 177 -9.07 -8.54 -4.44
CA ASP A 177 -9.35 -8.39 -5.87
C ASP A 177 -9.60 -6.90 -6.22
N THR A 178 -9.17 -5.97 -5.36
CA THR A 178 -9.45 -4.53 -5.51
C THR A 178 -8.41 -3.85 -6.39
N TYR A 179 -7.12 -4.06 -6.09
CA TYR A 179 -6.03 -3.55 -6.93
C TYR A 179 -4.72 -4.31 -6.73
N ALA A 180 -3.86 -4.17 -7.74
CA ALA A 180 -2.43 -4.43 -7.65
C ALA A 180 -1.65 -3.19 -8.07
N VAL A 181 -0.49 -2.97 -7.45
CA VAL A 181 0.44 -1.90 -7.79
C VAL A 181 1.80 -2.49 -8.04
N MET A 182 2.38 -2.17 -9.20
CA MET A 182 3.71 -2.62 -9.59
C MET A 182 4.52 -1.46 -10.16
N GLY A 183 5.78 -1.35 -9.79
CA GLY A 183 6.63 -0.27 -10.29
C GLY A 183 7.99 -0.19 -9.62
N SER A 184 8.46 1.03 -9.39
CA SER A 184 9.79 1.30 -8.83
C SER A 184 9.81 1.49 -7.31
N PHE A 185 8.64 1.70 -6.67
CA PHE A 185 8.56 2.04 -5.25
C PHE A 185 8.83 0.86 -4.30
N ASN A 186 9.84 0.97 -3.44
CA ASN A 186 10.15 -0.09 -2.47
C ASN A 186 9.22 -0.04 -1.24
N TRP A 187 8.15 -0.83 -1.27
CA TRP A 187 7.14 -0.89 -0.20
C TRP A 187 7.67 -1.06 1.24
N LEU A 188 8.75 -1.82 1.45
CA LEU A 188 9.25 -2.14 2.79
C LEU A 188 10.58 -1.45 3.12
N SER A 189 11.11 -0.61 2.23
CA SER A 189 12.42 0.05 2.43
C SER A 189 12.50 1.50 1.95
N PHE A 190 11.43 2.06 1.38
CA PHE A 190 11.34 3.46 1.03
C PHE A 190 10.14 4.16 1.69
N GLU A 191 10.41 5.30 2.33
CA GLU A 191 9.43 6.05 3.14
C GLU A 191 8.51 6.95 2.30
N GLY A 192 8.93 7.28 1.06
CA GLY A 192 8.24 8.23 0.19
C GLY A 192 8.23 9.68 0.69
N SER A 193 9.08 10.04 1.67
CA SER A 193 9.10 11.40 2.24
C SER A 193 9.75 12.41 1.30
N SER A 194 9.13 13.58 1.14
CA SER A 194 9.63 14.75 0.41
C SER A 194 10.94 15.36 0.96
N ASN A 195 11.34 15.01 2.19
CA ASN A 195 12.51 15.57 2.90
C ASN A 195 13.84 14.87 2.61
N ARG A 196 13.90 13.90 1.69
CA ARG A 196 15.15 13.33 1.17
C ARG A 196 15.15 13.51 -0.34
N ASP A 197 16.34 13.69 -0.92
CA ASP A 197 16.61 13.88 -2.35
C ASP A 197 15.47 13.36 -3.23
N PHE A 198 14.81 14.28 -3.93
CA PHE A 198 13.65 13.99 -4.77
C PHE A 198 13.92 12.74 -5.62
N ARG A 199 13.26 11.64 -5.26
CA ARG A 199 13.29 10.39 -6.02
C ARG A 199 12.02 10.28 -6.84
N GLU A 200 12.19 10.20 -8.14
CA GLU A 200 11.11 9.85 -9.05
C GLU A 200 10.79 8.36 -8.87
N GLU A 201 9.64 8.09 -8.27
CA GLU A 201 9.06 6.75 -8.18
C GLU A 201 7.74 6.72 -8.95
N LEU A 202 7.60 5.73 -9.83
CA LEU A 202 6.42 5.54 -10.66
C LEU A 202 5.97 4.08 -10.58
N SER A 203 4.66 3.92 -10.45
CA SER A 203 4.03 2.60 -10.51
C SER A 203 2.77 2.63 -11.37
N TRP A 204 2.34 1.45 -11.80
CA TRP A 204 1.03 1.23 -12.37
C TRP A 204 0.13 0.60 -11.32
N ARG A 205 -1.05 1.20 -11.14
CA ARG A 205 -2.16 0.60 -10.41
C ARG A 205 -3.09 -0.09 -11.39
N ILE A 206 -3.42 -1.33 -11.11
CA ILE A 206 -4.26 -2.23 -11.91
C ILE A 206 -5.49 -2.57 -11.07
N ASN A 207 -6.68 -2.33 -11.60
CA ASN A 207 -7.98 -2.60 -10.98
C ASN A 207 -8.77 -3.67 -11.80
N LYS A 208 -8.07 -4.60 -12.46
CA LYS A 208 -8.66 -5.73 -13.22
C LYS A 208 -8.56 -7.01 -12.41
N LYS A 209 -9.68 -7.63 -12.07
CA LYS A 209 -9.72 -8.79 -11.16
C LYS A 209 -8.90 -9.97 -11.67
N GLU A 210 -8.97 -10.23 -12.98
CA GLU A 210 -8.29 -11.34 -13.63
C GLU A 210 -6.77 -11.15 -13.59
N GLU A 211 -6.29 -9.94 -13.91
CA GLU A 211 -4.86 -9.57 -13.85
C GLU A 211 -4.34 -9.59 -12.41
N ILE A 212 -5.15 -9.15 -11.46
CA ILE A 212 -4.82 -9.20 -10.02
C ILE A 212 -4.66 -10.65 -9.56
N GLU A 213 -5.57 -11.54 -9.98
CA GLU A 213 -5.48 -12.95 -9.64
C GLU A 213 -4.26 -13.62 -10.28
N GLU A 214 -4.02 -13.41 -11.56
CA GLU A 214 -2.85 -13.95 -12.25
C GLU A 214 -1.55 -13.50 -11.57
N LEU A 215 -1.46 -12.21 -11.23
CA LEU A 215 -0.32 -11.66 -10.53
C LEU A 215 -0.16 -12.27 -9.13
N PHE A 216 -1.24 -12.42 -8.38
CA PHE A 216 -1.20 -13.07 -7.07
C PHE A 216 -0.68 -14.50 -7.19
N GLN A 217 -1.25 -15.31 -8.09
CA GLN A 217 -0.86 -16.71 -8.27
C GLN A 217 0.60 -16.87 -8.69
N ARG A 218 1.12 -15.95 -9.51
CA ARG A 218 2.52 -15.95 -9.93
C ARG A 218 3.48 -15.87 -8.74
N PHE A 219 3.17 -15.03 -7.75
CA PHE A 219 4.04 -14.82 -6.60
C PHE A 219 3.71 -15.70 -5.40
N PHE A 220 2.45 -16.08 -5.24
CA PHE A 220 2.02 -17.03 -4.23
C PHE A 220 2.81 -18.34 -4.30
N ARG A 221 3.11 -18.84 -5.52
CA ARG A 221 3.94 -20.03 -5.75
C ARG A 221 5.38 -19.94 -5.24
N LYS A 222 5.87 -18.75 -4.87
CA LYS A 222 7.21 -18.58 -4.28
C LYS A 222 7.20 -18.74 -2.76
N PHE A 223 6.04 -18.77 -2.12
CA PHE A 223 5.93 -19.08 -0.70
C PHE A 223 5.95 -20.61 -0.51
N PRO A 224 6.61 -21.10 0.54
CA PRO A 224 6.59 -22.52 0.87
C PRO A 224 5.16 -22.97 1.23
N GLU A 225 4.89 -24.26 1.00
CA GLU A 225 3.65 -24.94 1.43
C GLU A 225 3.51 -24.98 2.96
#